data_AF-A0ABD7TRD9-F1
#
_entry.id   AF-A0ABD7TRD9-F1
#
_cell.length_a   1.000
_cell.length_b   1.000
_cell.length_c   1.000
_cell.angle_alpha   90.00
_cell.angle_beta   90.00
_cell.angle_gamma   90.00
#
_symmetry.space_group_name_H-M   'P 1'
#
loop_
_entity.id
_entity.type
_entity.pdbx_description
1 polymer ?
#
loop_
_entity_poly.entity_id
_entity_poly.type
_entity_poly.pdbx_seq_one_letter_code
_entity_poly.pdbx_strand_id
1 'polypeptide(L)' 'MNTFHLYNAGEEKVLIVRETEGGYSMRGFPQSHFSHIDDYFTYAEFNEYKAIHNLMYAEELGSQISIFDM' A
#
# COMPACT_ATOMS: atom_id res chain seq x y z
N MET A 1 -5.69 -8.54 -14.76
CA MET A 1 -5.03 -7.38 -14.14
C MET A 1 -5.78 -7.05 -12.87
N ASN A 2 -5.16 -7.32 -11.72
CA ASN A 2 -5.75 -7.04 -10.41
C ASN A 2 -5.41 -5.61 -9.99
N THR A 3 -6.36 -4.94 -9.36
CA THR A 3 -6.16 -3.62 -8.74
C THR A 3 -6.56 -3.74 -7.28
N PHE A 4 -5.71 -3.26 -6.38
CA PHE A 4 -5.94 -3.27 -4.94
C PHE A 4 -5.58 -1.92 -4.34
N HIS A 5 -5.83 -1.77 -3.04
CA HIS A 5 -5.58 -0.55 -2.31
C HIS A 5 -4.63 -0.80 -1.15
N LEU A 6 -3.79 0.19 -0.85
CA LEU A 6 -3.01 0.22 0.37
C LEU A 6 -3.53 1.29 1.33
N TYR A 7 -3.35 0.99 2.60
CA TYR A 7 -3.85 1.75 3.71
C TYR A 7 -2.70 2.18 4.62
N ASN A 8 -2.83 3.32 5.29
CA ASN A 8 -1.88 3.75 6.30
C ASN A 8 -2.20 3.10 7.67
N ALA A 9 -1.36 3.37 8.66
CA ALA A 9 -1.58 2.94 10.05
C ALA A 9 -2.86 3.51 10.71
N GLY A 10 -3.47 4.55 10.13
CA GLY A 10 -4.76 5.09 10.54
C GLY A 10 -5.95 4.43 9.85
N GLU A 11 -5.72 3.29 9.18
CA GLU A 11 -6.73 2.55 8.40
C GLU A 11 -7.31 3.35 7.22
N GLU A 12 -6.66 4.44 6.83
CA GLU A 12 -7.10 5.27 5.73
C GLU A 12 -6.54 4.75 4.41
N LYS A 13 -7.40 4.71 3.39
CA LYS A 13 -6.99 4.36 2.03
C LYS A 13 -6.15 5.50 1.44
N VAL A 14 -4.91 5.21 1.10
CA VAL A 14 -3.96 6.22 0.62
C VAL A 14 -3.44 5.97 -0.78
N LEU A 15 -3.43 4.72 -1.24
CA LEU A 15 -2.86 4.34 -2.54
C LEU A 15 -3.76 3.35 -3.29
N ILE A 16 -3.79 3.50 -4.61
CA ILE A 16 -4.32 2.55 -5.58
C ILE A 16 -3.13 1.87 -6.23
N VAL A 17 -3.14 0.55 -6.28
CA VAL A 17 -2.05 -0.24 -6.85
C VAL A 17 -2.63 -1.16 -7.91
N ARG A 18 -2.04 -1.13 -9.10
CA ARG A 18 -2.44 -1.96 -10.23
C ARG A 18 -1.30 -2.89 -10.59
N GLU A 19 -1.60 -4.19 -10.59
CA GLU A 19 -0.66 -5.21 -11.03
C GLU A 19 -0.43 -5.13 -12.55
N THR A 20 0.84 -5.09 -12.92
CA THR A 20 1.33 -5.05 -14.30
C THR A 20 2.40 -6.12 -14.49
N GLU A 21 2.82 -6.37 -15.73
CA GLU A 21 3.88 -7.34 -16.00
C GLU A 21 5.21 -6.82 -15.45
N GLY A 22 5.74 -7.48 -14.41
CA GLY A 22 7.02 -7.14 -13.78
C GLY A 22 6.96 -6.27 -12.52
N GLY A 23 5.77 -5.86 -12.07
CA GLY A 23 5.62 -5.00 -10.89
C GLY A 23 4.24 -4.39 -10.72
N TYR A 24 4.20 -3.19 -10.15
CA TYR A 24 2.98 -2.48 -9.80
C TYR A 24 3.01 -1.02 -10.22
N SER A 25 1.93 -0.56 -10.83
CA SER A 25 1.69 0.88 -11.01
C SER A 25 0.93 1.42 -9.81
N MET A 26 1.50 2.42 -9.14
CA MET A 26 0.97 3.03 -7.93
C MET A 26 0.44 4.43 -8.21
N ARG A 27 -0.74 4.74 -7.68
CA ARG A 27 -1.33 6.07 -7.74
C ARG A 27 -1.85 6.49 -6.36
N GLY A 28 -1.41 7.66 -5.92
CA GLY A 28 -1.86 8.30 -4.69
C GLY A 28 -3.29 8.80 -4.77
N PHE A 29 -4.00 8.76 -3.64
CA PHE A 29 -5.28 9.46 -3.54
C PHE A 29 -5.04 10.97 -3.39
N PRO A 30 -5.84 11.85 -4.06
CA PRO A 30 -5.66 13.30 -4.06
C PRO A 30 -5.69 13.97 -2.67
N GLN A 31 -6.24 13.31 -1.66
CA GLN A 31 -6.36 13.81 -0.28
C GLN A 31 -5.38 13.15 0.69
N SER A 32 -4.52 12.25 0.23
CA SER A 32 -3.52 11.59 1.06
C SER A 32 -2.15 12.28 0.94
N HIS A 33 -1.26 12.03 1.92
CA HIS A 33 0.14 12.43 1.84
C HIS A 33 0.88 11.81 0.63
N PHE A 34 0.30 10.75 0.04
CA PHE A 34 0.82 10.03 -1.11
C PHE A 34 0.27 10.56 -2.45
N SER A 35 -0.51 11.64 -2.45
CA SER A 35 -1.17 12.22 -3.65
C SER A 35 -0.24 12.53 -4.83
N HIS A 36 1.05 12.71 -4.57
CA HIS A 36 2.08 12.98 -5.55
C HIS A 36 2.56 11.73 -6.31
N ILE A 37 2.11 10.54 -5.92
CA ILE A 37 2.56 9.28 -6.52
C ILE A 37 1.70 8.96 -7.73
N ASP A 38 2.34 8.79 -8.88
CA ASP A 38 1.76 8.26 -10.11
C ASP A 38 2.88 7.61 -10.93
N ASP A 39 3.46 6.53 -10.40
CA ASP A 39 4.66 5.90 -10.98
C ASP A 39 4.60 4.36 -10.92
N TYR A 40 5.50 3.73 -11.67
CA TYR A 40 5.69 2.29 -11.70
C TYR A 40 6.80 1.87 -10.75
N PHE A 41 6.53 0.83 -9.96
CA PHE A 41 7.44 0.23 -8.99
C PHE A 41 7.62 -1.25 -9.34
N THR A 42 8.86 -1.73 -9.34
CA THR A 42 9.13 -3.17 -9.37
C THR A 42 8.60 -3.84 -8.11
N TYR A 43 8.49 -5.17 -8.12
CA TYR A 43 8.06 -5.93 -6.92
C TYR A 43 8.93 -5.64 -5.68
N ALA A 44 10.24 -5.46 -5.88
CA ALA A 44 11.17 -5.15 -4.79
C ALA A 44 10.95 -3.73 -4.26
N GLU A 45 10.89 -2.73 -5.14
CA GLU A 45 10.66 -1.34 -4.77
C GLU A 45 9.30 -1.16 -4.09
N PHE A 46 8.27 -1.84 -4.58
CA PHE A 46 6.94 -1.85 -3.96
C PHE A 46 6.98 -2.36 -2.51
N ASN A 47 7.66 -3.48 -2.27
CA ASN A 47 7.74 -4.06 -0.92
C ASN A 47 8.55 -3.16 0.03
N GLU A 48 9.65 -2.58 -0.46
CA GLU A 48 10.44 -1.62 0.31
C GLU A 48 9.63 -0.37 0.63
N TYR A 49 8.94 0.19 -0.37
CA TYR A 49 8.08 1.35 -0.23
C TYR A 49 6.95 1.10 0.79
N LYS A 50 6.29 -0.06 0.68
CA LYS A 50 5.24 -0.49 1.62
C LYS A 50 5.79 -0.54 3.06
N ALA A 51 6.99 -1.10 3.25
CA ALA A 51 7.61 -1.23 4.57
C ALA A 51 8.04 0.13 5.15
N ILE A 52 8.70 0.99 4.37
CA ILE A 52 9.16 2.33 4.84
C ILE A 52 7.98 3.20 5.27
N HIS A 53 6.85 3.10 4.55
CA HIS A 53 5.68 3.93 4.77
C HIS A 53 4.61 3.29 5.66
N ASN A 54 4.91 2.13 6.27
CA ASN A 54 3.96 1.35 7.09
C ASN A 54 2.60 1.17 6.40
N LEU A 55 2.63 0.86 5.12
CA LEU A 55 1.43 0.65 4.31
C LEU A 55 0.97 -0.80 4.46
N MET A 56 -0.34 -0.99 4.48
CA MET A 56 -0.97 -2.27 4.77
C MET A 56 -2.05 -2.58 3.74
N TYR A 57 -2.27 -3.85 3.44
CA TYR A 57 -3.46 -4.32 2.75
C TYR A 57 -4.67 -4.22 3.66
N ALA A 58 -5.88 -4.15 3.07
CA ALA A 58 -7.12 -4.13 3.85
C ALA A 58 -7.22 -5.33 4.82
N GLU A 59 -6.74 -6.50 4.39
CA GLU A 59 -6.74 -7.72 5.20
C GLU A 59 -5.76 -7.65 6.38
N GLU A 60 -4.66 -6.90 6.25
CA GLU A 60 -3.68 -6.70 7.32
C GLU A 60 -4.18 -5.72 8.40
N LEU A 61 -5.08 -4.79 8.05
CA LEU A 61 -5.71 -3.89 9.03
C LEU A 61 -6.58 -4.66 10.03
N GLY A 62 -7.44 -5.56 9.52
CA GLY A 62 -8.28 -6.43 10.36
C GLY A 62 -7.51 -7.54 11.08
N SER A 63 -6.26 -7.79 10.66
CA SER A 63 -5.36 -8.76 11.28
C SER A 63 -4.29 -8.12 12.17
N GLN A 64 -4.43 -6.83 12.55
CA GLN A 64 -3.83 -6.32 13.80
C GLN A 64 -4.52 -6.97 15.02
N ILE A 65 -4.59 -8.30 15.05
CA ILE A 65 -4.72 -9.07 16.27
C ILE A 65 -3.38 -8.89 16.98
N SER A 66 -3.43 -8.19 18.12
CA SER A 66 -2.34 -7.90 19.03
C SER A 66 -1.18 -8.90 19.00
N ILE A 67 -0.07 -8.54 18.35
CA ILE A 67 1.23 -9.20 18.58
C ILE A 67 1.85 -8.76 19.93
N PHE A 68 1.17 -7.89 20.67
CA PHE A 68 1.50 -7.52 22.05
C PHE A 68 0.75 -8.35 23.12
N ASP A 69 -0.01 -9.38 22.72
CA ASP A 69 -0.65 -10.32 23.64
C ASP A 69 0.02 -11.71 23.56
N MET A 70 1.30 -11.76 23.97
CA MET A 70 2.00 -13.02 24.26
C MET A 70 2.99 -12.85 25.41
#